data_AF-A0A8T3MLM9-F1
#
_entry.id   AF-A0A8T3MLM9-F1
#
_cell.length_a   1.000
_cell.length_b   1.000
_cell.length_c   1.000
_cell.angle_alpha   90.00
_cell.angle_beta   90.00
_cell.angle_gamma   90.00
#
_symmetry.space_group_name_H-M   'P 1'
#
loop_
_entity.id
_entity.type
_entity.pdbx_description
1 polymer ?
#
loop_
_entity_poly.entity_id
_entity_poly.type
_entity_poly.pdbx_seq_one_letter_code
_entity_poly.pdbx_strand_id
1 'polypeptide(L)' 'MRDDPGFDRDAITACLDVQYGIRVASITFLPVGHVPYASVYEIIADDGTATFLKIRSGHVHIPA' A
#
# COMPACT_ATOMS: atom_id res chain seq x y z
N MET A 1 -18.07 -2.40 6.99
CA MET A 1 -16.74 -2.97 6.73
C MET A 1 -16.42 -2.68 5.28
N ARG A 2 -15.28 -2.06 4.97
CA ARG A 2 -14.89 -1.82 3.57
C ARG A 2 -14.22 -3.08 3.04
N ASP A 3 -14.57 -3.48 1.84
CA ASP A 3 -13.93 -4.59 1.14
C ASP A 3 -12.56 -4.18 0.58
N ASP A 4 -11.66 -5.15 0.48
CA ASP A 4 -10.39 -4.93 -0.18
C ASP A 4 -10.66 -4.60 -1.65
N PRO A 5 -10.13 -3.49 -2.19
CA PRO A 5 -10.33 -3.14 -3.59
C PRO A 5 -9.70 -4.13 -4.58
N GLY A 6 -8.99 -5.17 -4.11
CA GLY A 6 -8.38 -6.18 -4.95
C GLY A 6 -7.17 -5.65 -5.72
N PHE A 7 -6.42 -4.71 -5.14
CA PHE A 7 -5.17 -4.27 -5.76
C PHE A 7 -4.22 -5.46 -5.89
N ASP A 8 -3.54 -5.54 -7.04
CA ASP A 8 -2.53 -6.56 -7.25
C ASP A 8 -1.37 -6.34 -6.28
N ARG A 9 -1.17 -7.31 -5.39
CA ARG A 9 -0.14 -7.26 -4.36
C ARG A 9 1.24 -7.31 -4.97
N ASP A 10 1.43 -8.04 -6.06
CA ASP A 10 2.71 -8.12 -6.75
C ASP A 10 3.11 -6.74 -7.30
N ALA A 11 2.16 -6.05 -7.93
CA ALA A 11 2.35 -4.69 -8.41
C ALA A 11 2.66 -3.70 -7.27
N ILE A 12 2.01 -3.84 -6.10
CA ILE A 12 2.33 -3.04 -4.91
C ILE A 12 3.77 -3.31 -4.45
N THR A 13 4.16 -4.59 -4.33
CA THR A 13 5.51 -4.96 -3.90
C THR A 13 6.59 -4.49 -4.86
N ALA A 14 6.38 -4.63 -6.17
CA ALA A 14 7.31 -4.15 -7.18
C ALA A 14 7.46 -2.62 -7.15
N CYS A 15 6.35 -1.89 -6.96
CA CYS A 15 6.38 -0.44 -6.82
C CYS A 15 7.17 0.00 -5.58
N LEU A 16 6.99 -0.68 -4.45
CA LEU A 16 7.69 -0.38 -3.20
C LEU A 16 9.19 -0.64 -3.29
N ASP A 17 9.60 -1.73 -3.94
CA ASP A 17 11.00 -2.03 -4.19
C ASP A 17 11.63 -0.97 -5.12
N VAL A 18 11.00 -0.70 -6.26
CA VAL A 18 11.55 0.22 -7.27
C VAL A 18 11.62 1.66 -6.78
N GLN A 19 10.58 2.17 -6.11
CA GLN A 19 10.46 3.59 -5.78
C GLN A 19 10.97 3.93 -4.38
N TYR A 20 10.95 2.96 -3.45
CA TYR A 20 11.29 3.19 -2.05
C TYR A 20 12.38 2.26 -1.51
N GLY A 21 12.82 1.26 -2.29
CA GLY A 21 13.79 0.26 -1.83
C GLY A 21 13.25 -0.67 -0.75
N ILE A 22 11.93 -0.76 -0.60
CA ILE A 22 11.28 -1.57 0.44
C ILE A 22 10.95 -2.94 -0.15
N ARG A 23 11.69 -3.96 0.29
CA ARG A 23 11.35 -5.36 -0.01
C ARG A 23 10.30 -5.87 0.95
N VAL A 24 9.18 -6.29 0.40
CA VAL A 24 7.99 -6.68 1.15
C VAL A 24 7.99 -8.18 1.40
N ALA A 25 7.95 -8.58 2.67
CA ALA A 25 7.74 -9.96 3.09
C ALA A 25 6.24 -10.31 3.20
N SER A 26 5.40 -9.35 3.62
CA SER A 26 3.95 -9.56 3.76
C SER A 26 3.17 -8.27 3.59
N ILE A 27 1.96 -8.39 3.02
CA ILE A 27 0.96 -7.32 2.88
C ILE A 27 -0.38 -7.81 3.44
N THR A 28 -0.97 -7.01 4.32
CA THR A 28 -2.28 -7.26 4.90
C THR A 28 -3.18 -6.05 4.72
N PHE A 29 -4.37 -6.24 4.13
CA PHE A 29 -5.36 -5.16 4.05
C PHE A 29 -5.92 -4.85 5.44
N LEU A 30 -5.94 -3.56 5.78
CA LEU A 30 -6.55 -3.08 7.01
C LEU A 30 -7.84 -2.36 6.66
N PRO A 31 -9.01 -2.84 7.13
CA PRO A 31 -10.30 -2.17 6.92
C PRO A 31 -10.47 -0.95 7.84
N VAL A 32 -9.45 -0.10 7.91
CA VAL A 32 -9.36 1.08 8.78
C VAL A 32 -9.49 2.36 7.96
N GLY A 33 -10.32 3.28 8.45
CA GLY A 33 -10.54 4.60 7.86
C GLY A 33 -11.80 4.69 7.00
N HIS A 34 -12.54 5.80 7.17
CA HIS A 34 -13.77 6.10 6.44
C HIS A 34 -13.49 7.04 5.24
N VAL A 35 -12.45 6.73 4.46
CA VAL A 35 -12.05 7.53 3.29
C VAL A 35 -12.36 6.75 2.01
N PRO A 36 -13.40 7.11 1.24
CA PRO A 36 -13.87 6.29 0.12
C PRO A 36 -12.82 6.07 -0.98
N TYR A 37 -11.84 6.97 -1.11
CA TYR A 37 -10.79 6.91 -2.13
C TYR A 37 -9.44 6.44 -1.61
N ALA A 38 -9.35 5.94 -0.37
CA ALA A 38 -8.08 5.48 0.21
C ALA A 38 -8.18 4.10 0.86
N SER A 39 -7.28 3.20 0.51
CA SER A 39 -7.12 1.88 1.13
C SER A 39 -5.84 1.84 1.95
N VAL A 40 -5.90 1.18 3.11
CA VAL A 40 -4.77 1.07 4.04
C VAL A 40 -4.33 -0.37 4.12
N TYR A 41 -3.02 -0.57 4.06
CA TYR A 41 -2.35 -1.84 4.16
C TYR A 41 -1.29 -1.77 5.27
N GLU A 42 -1.14 -2.84 6.02
CA GLU A 42 0.07 -3.11 6.78
C GLU A 42 1.06 -3.85 5.88
N ILE A 43 2.32 -3.42 5.94
CA ILE A 43 3.42 -4.04 5.23
C ILE A 43 4.45 -4.46 6.26
N ILE A 44 4.91 -5.70 6.16
CA ILE A 44 6.11 -6.17 6.84
C ILE A 44 7.22 -6.27 5.79
N ALA A 45 8.29 -5.51 5.98
CA ALA A 45 9.48 -5.59 5.14
C ALA A 45 10.36 -6.79 5.52
N ASP A 46 11.28 -7.19 4.65
CA ASP A 46 12.20 -8.33 4.89
C ASP A 46 13.11 -8.13 6.11
N ASP A 47 13.37 -6.89 6.49
CA ASP A 47 14.14 -6.55 7.71
C ASP A 47 13.28 -6.62 8.99
N GLY A 48 12.00 -6.97 8.87
CA GLY A 48 11.03 -7.05 9.96
C GLY A 48 10.34 -5.72 10.28
N THR A 49 10.66 -4.63 9.57
CA THR A 49 10.03 -3.32 9.79
C THR A 49 8.57 -3.35 9.36
N ALA A 50 7.68 -3.01 10.28
CA ALA A 50 6.25 -2.85 10.01
C ALA A 50 5.92 -1.40 9.62
N THR A 51 5.27 -1.18 8.47
CA THR A 51 4.90 0.14 7.98
C THR A 51 3.46 0.15 7.46
N PHE A 52 2.76 1.27 7.65
CA PHE A 52 1.44 1.50 7.05
C PHE A 52 1.57 2.10 5.64
N LEU A 53 1.01 1.41 4.65
CA LEU A 53 0.84 1.93 3.29
C LEU A 53 -0.59 2.41 3.10
N LYS A 54 -0.73 3.66 2.67
CA LYS A 54 -2.01 4.22 2.26
C LYS A 54 -2.00 4.45 0.75
N ILE A 55 -2.78 3.66 0.03
CA ILE A 55 -3.00 3.83 -1.40
C ILE A 55 -4.22 4.74 -1.58
N ARG A 56 -4.08 5.80 -2.37
CA ARG A 56 -5.20 6.66 -2.78
C ARG A 56 -5.48 6.48 -4.26
N SER A 57 -6.74 6.23 -4.59
CA SER A 57 -7.22 6.21 -5.98
C SER A 57 -7.65 7.62 -6.36
N GLY A 58 -6.95 8.24 -7.31
CA GLY A 58 -7.26 9.60 -7.77
C GLY A 58 -6.09 10.25 -8.49
N HIS A 59 -6.26 11.51 -8.90
CA HIS A 59 -5.21 12.26 -9.57
C HIS A 59 -4.00 12.46 -8.64
N VAL A 60 -2.83 12.02 -9.11
CA VAL A 60 -1.54 12.36 -8.51
C VAL A 60 -1.07 13.64 -9.14
N HIS A 61 -0.80 14.66 -8.33
CA HIS A 61 -0.14 15.88 -8.79
C HIS A 61 1.37 15.64 -8.78
N ILE A 62 1.96 15.49 -9.97
CA ILE A 62 3.42 15.38 -10.13
C ILE A 62 3.92 16.79 -10.47
N PRO A 63 4.66 17.47 -9.58
CA PRO A 63 5.25 18.76 -9.92
C PRO A 63 6.24 18.59 -11.07
N ALA A 64 6.18 19.51 -12.04
CA ALA A 64 7.05 19.56 -13.22
C ALA A 64 8.47 20.03 -12.88
#